data_AF-A0A803YJ17-F1
#
_entry.id   AF-A0A803YJ17-F1
#
_cell.length_a   1.000
_cell.length_b   1.000
_cell.length_c   1.000
_cell.angle_alpha   90.00
_cell.angle_beta   90.00
_cell.angle_gamma   90.00
#
_symmetry.space_group_name_H-M   'P 1'
#
loop_
_entity.id
_entity.type
_entity.pdbx_description
1 polymer ?
#
loop_
_entity_poly.entity_id
_entity_poly.type
_entity_poly.pdbx_seq_one_letter_code
_entity_poly.pdbx_strand_id
1 'polypeptide(L)'
;EQEGLGRRRSPPISSLSAFSYIPPRREGPAELSYFHRVAQTGGVSTYDSIFKRPEGYNEKLHRCDREHARSRGLNINDEEMARPVAVLSSSEYGRHRSKHTEQLIRSHARINCVQAEFYRKNGITCLLEKPSPRLDPC
;
A
#
# COMPACT_ATOMS: atom_id res chain seq x y z
N GLU A 1 -11.81 -25.61 17.65
CA GLU A 1 -12.71 -25.06 18.68
C GLU A 1 -12.46 -23.57 18.79
N GLN A 2 -13.52 -22.76 18.75
CA GLN A 2 -13.44 -21.30 18.78
C GLN A 2 -13.45 -20.84 20.24
N GLU A 3 -12.30 -20.42 20.79
CA GLU A 3 -12.25 -19.77 22.09
C GLU A 3 -12.67 -18.29 21.96
N GLY A 4 -13.76 -17.96 22.63
CA GLY A 4 -14.31 -16.61 22.67
C GLY A 4 -13.38 -15.63 23.36
N LEU A 5 -12.99 -14.58 22.64
CA LEU A 5 -12.36 -13.38 23.18
C LEU A 5 -13.30 -12.73 24.20
N GLY A 6 -13.08 -13.01 25.48
CA GLY A 6 -13.83 -12.40 26.58
C GLY A 6 -13.65 -10.89 26.57
N ARG A 7 -14.70 -10.14 26.19
CA ARG A 7 -14.75 -8.69 26.38
C ARG A 7 -14.65 -8.41 27.89
N ARG A 8 -13.52 -7.88 28.34
CA ARG A 8 -13.43 -7.33 29.71
C ARG A 8 -14.48 -6.24 29.83
N ARG A 9 -15.40 -6.40 30.79
CA ARG A 9 -16.41 -5.39 31.09
C ARG A 9 -15.68 -4.13 31.54
N SER A 10 -15.90 -3.03 30.82
CA SER A 10 -15.40 -1.74 31.26
C SER A 10 -15.98 -1.45 32.65
N PRO A 11 -15.19 -0.84 33.56
CA PRO A 11 -15.70 -0.43 34.84
C PRO A 11 -16.86 0.57 34.61
N PRO A 12 -17.88 0.58 35.49
CA PRO A 12 -19.09 1.36 35.26
C PRO A 12 -18.76 2.85 35.10
N ILE A 13 -19.57 3.57 34.33
CA ILE A 13 -19.33 5.00 34.01
C ILE A 13 -19.13 5.86 35.27
N SER A 14 -19.78 5.49 36.38
CA SER A 14 -19.68 6.14 37.69
C SER A 14 -18.31 6.00 38.37
N SER A 15 -17.53 4.98 38.00
CA SER A 15 -16.17 4.76 38.51
C SER A 15 -15.10 5.46 37.68
N LEU A 16 -15.47 5.98 36.51
CA LEU A 16 -14.57 6.70 35.64
C LEU A 16 -14.53 8.17 36.06
N SER A 17 -13.33 8.69 36.28
CA SER A 17 -13.15 10.12 36.53
C SER A 17 -13.66 10.92 35.33
N ALA A 18 -14.65 11.77 35.56
CA ALA A 18 -15.20 12.63 34.51
C ALA A 18 -14.16 13.57 33.87
N PHE A 19 -13.07 13.89 34.58
CA PHE A 19 -12.06 14.86 34.16
C PHE A 19 -10.70 14.24 33.79
N SER A 20 -10.43 12.99 34.17
CA SER A 20 -9.13 12.36 33.94
C SER A 20 -9.18 10.96 33.35
N TYR A 21 -10.36 10.47 32.97
CA TYR A 21 -10.46 9.20 32.27
C TYR A 21 -9.88 9.31 30.86
N ILE A 22 -8.74 8.67 30.64
CA ILE A 22 -8.16 8.47 29.31
C ILE A 22 -8.59 7.08 28.84
N PRO A 23 -9.44 6.97 27.81
CA PRO A 23 -9.84 5.67 27.31
C PRO A 23 -8.61 4.95 26.76
N PRO A 24 -8.50 3.63 26.97
CA PRO A 24 -7.37 2.85 26.46
C PRO A 24 -7.28 2.89 24.93
N ARG A 25 -8.38 3.27 24.26
CA ARG A 25 -8.46 3.53 22.84
C ARG A 25 -9.34 4.70 22.50
N ARG A 26 -8.98 5.38 21.43
CA ARG A 26 -9.87 6.34 20.75
C ARG A 26 -10.77 5.55 19.80
N GLU A 27 -11.95 5.20 20.29
CA GLU A 27 -13.04 4.76 19.44
C GLU A 27 -13.73 6.02 18.88
N GLY A 28 -13.71 6.19 17.57
CA GLY A 28 -14.22 7.38 16.93
C GLY A 28 -14.19 7.26 15.41
N PRO A 29 -14.86 8.18 14.70
CA PRO A 29 -14.81 8.22 13.24
C PRO A 29 -13.38 8.38 12.75
N ALA A 30 -13.13 7.91 11.53
CA ALA A 30 -11.83 7.95 10.88
C ALA A 30 -11.21 9.36 10.88
N GLU A 31 -12.05 10.40 10.80
CA GLU A 31 -11.67 11.82 10.81
C GLU A 31 -10.85 12.25 12.03
N LEU A 32 -11.07 11.62 13.18
CA LEU A 32 -10.34 11.92 14.42
C LEU A 32 -8.99 11.17 14.52
N SER A 33 -8.75 10.23 13.61
CA SER A 33 -7.51 9.48 13.50
C SER A 33 -6.49 10.25 12.68
N TYR A 34 -5.23 10.20 13.10
CA TYR A 34 -4.12 10.87 12.42
C TYR A 34 -3.96 10.44 10.94
N PHE A 35 -4.29 9.18 10.63
CA PHE A 35 -4.24 8.63 9.27
C PHE A 35 -5.58 8.65 8.55
N HIS A 36 -6.60 9.30 9.12
CA HIS A 36 -7.95 9.33 8.57
C HIS A 36 -8.53 7.92 8.31
N ARG A 37 -8.28 7.00 9.24
CA ARG A 37 -8.70 5.59 9.18
C ARG A 37 -9.32 5.14 10.49
N VAL A 38 -10.29 4.22 10.37
CA VAL A 38 -10.85 3.51 11.51
C VAL A 38 -9.78 2.65 12.16
N ALA A 39 -9.67 2.69 13.49
CA ALA A 39 -8.74 1.84 14.23
C ALA A 39 -9.11 0.36 14.04
N GLN A 40 -8.20 -0.41 13.43
CA GLN A 40 -8.42 -1.85 13.16
C GLN A 40 -7.87 -2.75 14.26
N THR A 41 -6.98 -2.22 15.12
CA THR A 41 -6.28 -3.04 16.11
C THR A 41 -7.20 -3.45 17.25
N GLY A 42 -7.45 -4.75 17.40
CA GLY A 42 -8.22 -5.35 18.50
C GLY A 42 -7.54 -5.21 19.85
N GLY A 43 -8.31 -5.30 20.96
CA GLY A 43 -7.89 -5.09 22.35
C GLY A 43 -6.65 -5.86 22.73
N VAL A 44 -5.49 -5.21 22.94
CA VAL A 44 -4.33 -5.90 23.49
C VAL A 44 -4.31 -5.63 24.99
N SER A 45 -4.54 -6.67 25.78
CA SER A 45 -4.37 -6.62 27.23
C SER A 45 -2.91 -6.31 27.55
N THR A 46 -2.66 -5.45 28.54
CA THR A 46 -1.30 -5.20 29.06
C THR A 46 -0.63 -6.49 29.54
N TYR A 47 -1.42 -7.42 30.07
CA TYR A 47 -0.94 -8.73 30.47
C TYR A 47 -0.44 -9.53 29.26
N ASP A 48 -1.26 -9.64 28.20
CA ASP A 48 -0.90 -10.41 27.00
C ASP A 48 0.30 -9.77 26.29
N SER A 49 0.37 -8.44 26.27
CA SER A 49 1.51 -7.73 25.67
C SER A 49 2.81 -7.93 26.43
N ILE A 50 2.80 -8.42 27.68
CA ILE A 50 4.01 -8.71 28.46
C ILE A 50 4.30 -10.21 28.44
N PHE A 51 3.30 -11.05 28.70
CA PHE A 51 3.47 -12.48 28.98
C PHE A 51 3.17 -13.40 27.79
N LYS A 52 2.53 -12.91 26.72
CA LYS A 52 2.22 -13.69 25.51
C LYS A 52 3.09 -13.30 24.33
N ARG A 53 4.23 -12.64 24.56
CA ARG A 53 5.21 -12.37 23.50
C ARG A 53 5.84 -13.67 23.03
N PRO A 54 6.04 -13.87 21.72
CA PRO A 54 6.80 -15.00 21.23
C PRO A 54 8.23 -14.91 21.75
N GLU A 55 8.63 -15.90 22.53
CA GLU A 55 10.00 -16.02 23.04
C GLU A 55 10.90 -16.64 21.96
N GLY A 56 12.14 -16.15 21.84
CA GLY A 56 13.14 -16.72 20.95
C GLY A 56 13.57 -15.83 19.77
N TYR A 57 14.62 -16.26 19.08
CA TYR A 57 15.17 -15.56 17.92
C TYR A 57 14.39 -15.92 16.65
N ASN A 58 14.03 -14.91 15.85
CA ASN A 58 13.43 -15.11 14.54
C ASN A 58 14.48 -14.82 13.46
N GLU A 59 15.02 -15.87 12.86
CA GLU A 59 16.04 -15.79 11.80
C GLU A 59 15.60 -15.00 10.56
N LYS A 60 14.29 -14.84 10.36
CA LYS A 60 13.74 -14.07 9.25
C LYS A 60 13.77 -12.57 9.54
N LEU A 61 13.84 -12.16 10.82
CA LEU A 61 13.98 -10.77 11.21
C LEU A 61 15.43 -10.30 11.02
N HIS A 62 15.59 -9.01 10.74
CA HIS A 62 16.90 -8.40 10.62
C HIS A 62 17.59 -8.39 12.00
N ARG A 63 18.94 -8.31 12.03
CA ARG A 63 19.80 -8.27 13.24
C ARG A 63 19.35 -7.30 14.35
N CYS A 64 18.54 -6.30 14.00
CA CYS A 64 17.81 -5.53 15.00
C CYS A 64 16.48 -6.25 15.21
N ASP A 65 16.36 -7.03 16.30
CA ASP A 65 15.19 -7.87 16.67
C ASP A 65 13.88 -7.07 16.91
N ARG A 66 13.72 -5.90 16.28
CA ARG A 66 12.48 -5.15 16.26
C ARG A 66 11.48 -5.88 15.38
N GLU A 67 10.34 -6.21 15.97
CA GLU A 67 9.19 -6.87 15.34
C GLU A 67 8.79 -6.25 13.99
N HIS A 68 8.88 -4.92 13.87
CA HIS A 68 8.52 -4.16 12.66
C HIS A 68 9.73 -3.61 11.89
N ALA A 69 10.90 -4.26 11.96
CA ALA A 69 12.07 -3.85 11.19
C ALA A 69 11.73 -3.72 9.69
N ARG A 70 12.14 -2.62 9.06
CA ARG A 70 11.80 -2.26 7.66
C ARG A 70 10.30 -2.21 7.38
N SER A 71 9.50 -1.74 8.36
CA SER A 71 8.03 -1.60 8.24
C SER A 71 7.30 -2.93 7.99
N ARG A 72 7.90 -4.07 8.34
CA ARG A 72 7.26 -5.38 8.21
C ARG A 72 6.04 -5.47 9.13
N GLY A 73 4.92 -5.89 8.57
CA GLY A 73 3.64 -5.96 9.27
C GLY A 73 2.95 -4.60 9.49
N LEU A 74 3.54 -3.50 8.99
CA LEU A 74 2.92 -2.17 9.02
C LEU A 74 2.44 -1.80 7.61
N ASN A 75 1.22 -1.26 7.51
CA ASN A 75 0.66 -0.82 6.24
C ASN A 75 0.77 0.71 6.07
N ILE A 76 2.00 1.21 6.21
CA ILE A 76 2.28 2.65 6.25
C ILE A 76 1.85 3.34 4.94
N ASN A 77 2.10 2.72 3.79
CA ASN A 77 1.77 3.33 2.50
C ASN A 77 0.26 3.58 2.37
N ASP A 78 -0.56 2.56 2.64
CA ASP A 78 -2.00 2.71 2.52
C ASP A 78 -2.54 3.70 3.58
N GLU A 79 -1.98 3.69 4.80
CA GLU A 79 -2.32 4.64 5.86
C GLU A 79 -2.01 6.09 5.47
N GLU A 80 -0.83 6.35 4.90
CA GLU A 80 -0.44 7.67 4.39
C GLU A 80 -1.35 8.10 3.23
N MET A 81 -1.67 7.20 2.29
CA MET A 81 -2.56 7.48 1.15
C MET A 81 -4.02 7.75 1.52
N ALA A 82 -4.47 7.31 2.70
CA ALA A 82 -5.80 7.64 3.20
C ALA A 82 -5.88 9.03 3.84
N ARG A 83 -4.74 9.69 4.11
CA ARG A 83 -4.77 11.03 4.70
C ARG A 83 -5.43 12.03 3.75
N PRO A 84 -6.36 12.87 4.23
CA PRO A 84 -7.01 13.88 3.42
C PRO A 84 -6.03 15.01 3.06
N VAL A 85 -5.07 15.28 3.95
CA VAL A 85 -4.01 16.27 3.75
C VAL A 85 -2.69 15.51 3.71
N ALA A 86 -2.02 15.57 2.56
CA ALA A 86 -0.71 14.98 2.39
C ALA A 86 0.29 15.70 3.32
N VAL A 87 0.95 14.93 4.19
CA VAL A 87 2.09 15.44 4.95
C VAL A 87 3.25 15.41 3.98
N LEU A 88 3.61 16.58 3.45
CA LEU A 88 4.65 16.79 2.44
C LEU A 88 5.99 16.23 2.93
N SER A 89 6.22 14.93 2.76
CA SER A 89 7.56 14.39 2.78
C SER A 89 8.15 14.64 1.40
N SER A 90 9.40 15.07 1.34
CA SER A 90 10.12 15.39 0.08
C SER A 90 10.12 14.26 -0.95
N SER A 91 9.70 13.06 -0.56
CA SER A 91 9.54 11.89 -1.42
C SER A 91 8.26 11.88 -2.27
N GLU A 92 7.26 12.72 -1.98
CA GLU A 92 6.07 12.88 -2.84
C GLU A 92 6.35 13.75 -4.07
N TYR A 93 7.24 14.74 -3.94
CA TYR A 93 7.59 15.61 -5.06
C TYR A 93 8.43 14.84 -6.09
N GLY A 94 7.88 14.61 -7.27
CA GLY A 94 8.52 13.88 -8.37
C GLY A 94 8.29 12.36 -8.38
N ARG A 95 7.48 11.81 -7.46
CA ARG A 95 7.13 10.37 -7.51
C ARG A 95 6.16 10.07 -8.65
N HIS A 96 6.38 8.93 -9.29
CA HIS A 96 5.53 8.42 -10.37
C HIS A 96 4.09 8.19 -9.86
N ARG A 97 3.14 9.02 -10.30
CA ARG A 97 1.71 8.85 -10.00
C ARG A 97 1.18 7.63 -10.76
N SER A 98 0.31 6.83 -10.13
CA SER A 98 -0.31 5.65 -10.76
C SER A 98 -1.20 6.01 -11.95
N LYS A 99 -1.79 7.20 -11.92
CA LYS A 99 -2.53 7.80 -13.03
C LYS A 99 -1.76 9.02 -13.52
N HIS A 100 -1.37 9.01 -14.79
CA HIS A 100 -0.82 10.19 -15.42
C HIS A 100 -1.92 11.27 -15.50
N THR A 101 -1.62 12.46 -14.99
CA THR A 101 -2.53 13.61 -15.09
C THR A 101 -2.72 14.03 -16.56
N GLU A 102 -1.67 13.84 -17.36
CA GLU A 102 -1.63 14.18 -18.78
C GLU A 102 -1.67 12.91 -19.63
N GLN A 103 -2.27 13.01 -20.82
CA GLN A 103 -2.22 11.92 -21.79
C GLN A 103 -0.78 11.73 -22.27
N LEU A 104 -0.31 10.48 -22.33
CA LEU A 104 0.98 10.15 -22.91
C LEU A 104 0.91 10.38 -24.42
N ILE A 105 1.32 11.57 -24.87
CA ILE A 105 1.39 11.91 -26.29
C ILE A 105 2.57 11.15 -26.90
N ARG A 106 2.28 10.11 -27.69
CA ARG A 106 3.29 9.33 -28.43
C ARG A 106 3.48 9.81 -29.87
N SER A 107 3.24 11.10 -30.15
CA SER A 107 3.31 11.67 -31.51
C SER A 107 4.68 11.49 -32.18
N HIS A 108 5.76 11.48 -31.40
CA HIS A 108 7.13 11.31 -31.89
C HIS A 108 7.84 10.10 -31.26
N ALA A 109 7.10 9.03 -30.98
CA ALA A 109 7.71 7.81 -30.45
C ALA A 109 8.62 7.14 -31.50
N ARG A 110 9.77 6.61 -31.07
CA ARG A 110 10.64 5.82 -31.94
C ARG A 110 9.90 4.54 -32.37
N ILE A 111 9.82 4.32 -33.67
CA ILE A 111 9.23 3.12 -34.28
C ILE A 111 10.38 2.26 -34.79
N ASN A 112 10.39 0.97 -34.43
CA ASN A 112 11.40 0.01 -34.89
C ASN A 112 11.08 -0.46 -36.32
N CYS A 113 11.25 0.41 -37.31
CA CYS A 113 10.89 0.13 -38.71
C CYS A 113 11.64 -1.10 -39.26
N VAL A 114 12.94 -1.24 -38.97
CA VAL A 114 13.75 -2.39 -39.43
C VAL A 114 13.15 -3.71 -38.92
N GLN A 115 12.79 -3.78 -37.64
CA GLN A 115 12.22 -4.99 -37.08
C GLN A 115 10.85 -5.32 -37.67
N ALA A 116 10.03 -4.29 -37.95
CA ALA A 116 8.70 -4.45 -38.51
C ALA A 116 8.71 -4.84 -40.00
N GLU A 117 9.65 -4.30 -40.77
CA GLU A 117 9.71 -4.49 -42.23
C GLU A 117 10.56 -5.70 -42.64
N PHE A 118 11.75 -5.87 -42.06
CA PHE A 118 12.68 -6.93 -42.49
C PHE A 118 12.33 -8.31 -41.93
N TYR A 119 11.82 -8.37 -40.70
CA TYR A 119 11.63 -9.65 -40.01
C TYR A 119 10.15 -10.01 -39.93
N ARG A 120 9.75 -11.07 -40.64
CA ARG A 120 8.39 -11.63 -40.58
C ARG A 120 8.31 -12.71 -39.51
N LYS A 121 7.20 -12.75 -38.76
CA LYS A 121 6.95 -13.76 -37.73
C LYS A 121 6.76 -15.17 -38.28
N ASN A 122 6.29 -15.27 -39.53
CA ASN A 122 6.06 -16.54 -40.20
C ASN A 122 7.03 -16.63 -41.39
N GLY A 123 7.89 -17.66 -41.40
CA GLY A 123 8.89 -17.90 -42.46
C GLY A 123 8.32 -18.35 -43.80
N ILE A 124 7.07 -17.97 -44.10
CA ILE A 124 6.43 -18.28 -45.38
C ILE A 124 7.03 -17.35 -46.43
N THR A 125 7.77 -17.92 -47.36
CA THR A 125 8.29 -17.22 -48.53
C THR A 125 7.11 -16.86 -49.43
N CYS A 126 6.71 -15.59 -49.43
CA CYS A 126 5.74 -15.08 -50.41
C CYS A 126 6.44 -15.04 -51.77
N LEU A 127 6.33 -16.12 -52.54
CA LEU A 127 6.69 -16.08 -53.95
C LEU A 127 5.58 -15.31 -54.69
N LEU A 128 5.99 -14.21 -55.32
CA LEU A 128 5.31 -13.40 -56.35
C LEU A 128 4.43 -12.19 -55.94
N GLU A 129 5.09 -11.03 -56.02
CA GLU A 129 4.71 -9.78 -56.74
C GLU A 129 3.35 -9.07 -56.53
N LYS A 130 3.39 -7.95 -55.80
CA LYS A 130 3.20 -6.56 -56.29
C LYS A 130 3.37 -5.60 -55.10
N PRO A 131 4.08 -4.47 -55.24
CA PRO A 131 4.21 -3.51 -54.14
C PRO A 131 2.83 -2.89 -53.86
N SER A 132 2.34 -3.05 -52.63
CA SER A 132 1.18 -2.31 -52.13
C SER A 132 1.51 -0.81 -52.11
N PRO A 133 0.58 0.08 -52.52
CA PRO A 133 0.83 1.51 -52.50
C PRO A 133 1.16 1.95 -51.07
N ARG A 134 2.24 2.73 -50.94
CA ARG A 134 2.67 3.30 -49.67
C ARG A 134 1.52 4.13 -49.11
N LEU A 135 1.11 3.84 -47.88
CA LEU A 135 0.29 4.76 -47.12
C LEU A 135 1.21 5.90 -46.71
N ASP A 136 1.04 7.06 -47.35
CA ASP A 136 1.74 8.27 -46.96
C ASP A 136 1.34 8.63 -45.52
N PRO A 137 2.31 8.91 -44.63
CA PRO A 137 2.00 9.34 -43.28
C PRO A 137 1.46 10.78 -43.32
N CYS A 138 0.24 10.97 -42.81
CA CYS A 138 -0.30 12.28 -42.41
C CYS A 138 0.37 12.78 -41.12
#